data_AF-A0A0B6YAJ6-F1
#
_entry.id   AF-A0A0B6YAJ6-F1
#
_cell.length_a   1.000
_cell.length_b   1.000
_cell.length_c   1.000
_cell.angle_alpha   90.00
_cell.angle_beta   90.00
_cell.angle_gamma   90.00
#
_symmetry.space_group_name_H-M   'P 1'
#
loop_
_entity.id
_entity.type
_entity.pdbx_description
1 polymer ?
#
loop_
_entity_poly.entity_id
_entity_poly.type
_entity_poly.pdbx_seq_one_letter_code
_entity_poly.pdbx_strand_id
1 'polypeptide(L)'
;NITIANLSRVRLRLGLYQVYLQEWLDLFPRNQILVVRLEDYSQNPLEIIKNVHQFLNLRSLSDGEHKKLMDRPMLNTRRESDKKVGGMLQQTRDLLDNFYRPYNIKLAKLLRDQRFLWNDKVKRNISDNE
;
A
#
# COMPACT_ATOMS: atom_id res chain seq x y z
N ASN A 1 11.77 -22.02 -19.22
CA ASN A 1 11.46 -22.20 -17.78
C ASN A 1 10.13 -21.53 -17.44
N ILE A 2 9.04 -22.30 -17.32
CA ILE A 2 7.76 -21.80 -16.80
C ILE A 2 7.66 -22.29 -15.36
N THR A 3 7.74 -21.37 -14.40
CA THR A 3 7.63 -21.69 -12.97
C THR A 3 6.17 -21.89 -12.58
N ILE A 4 5.91 -22.64 -11.49
CA ILE A 4 4.57 -22.76 -10.90
C ILE A 4 3.97 -21.38 -10.58
N ALA A 5 4.81 -20.40 -10.24
CA ALA A 5 4.41 -19.02 -10.00
C ALA A 5 3.87 -18.30 -11.26
N ASN A 6 4.28 -18.72 -12.46
CA ASN A 6 3.74 -18.20 -13.72
C ASN A 6 2.45 -18.91 -14.14
N LEU A 7 2.25 -20.16 -13.69
CA LEU A 7 1.03 -20.93 -13.94
C LEU A 7 -0.09 -20.62 -12.92
N SER A 8 0.28 -20.17 -11.72
CA SER A 8 -0.68 -19.72 -10.71
C SER A 8 -1.41 -18.47 -11.18
N ARG A 9 -2.75 -18.52 -11.17
CA ARG A 9 -3.60 -17.33 -11.37
C ARG A 9 -3.47 -16.31 -10.24
N VAL A 10 -2.87 -16.70 -9.12
CA VAL A 10 -2.71 -15.86 -7.92
C VAL A 10 -1.28 -15.32 -7.84
N ARG A 11 -1.14 -13.99 -7.72
CA ARG A 11 0.15 -13.28 -7.78
C ARG A 11 0.72 -12.95 -6.39
N LEU A 12 0.73 -13.91 -5.46
CA LEU A 12 1.12 -13.68 -4.06
C LEU A 12 2.53 -13.10 -3.89
N ARG A 13 3.45 -13.50 -4.78
CA ARG A 13 4.84 -13.04 -4.76
C ARG A 13 5.01 -11.51 -4.75
N LEU A 14 4.08 -10.79 -5.38
CA LEU A 14 4.15 -9.31 -5.48
C LEU A 14 3.95 -8.62 -4.13
N GLY A 15 3.25 -9.26 -3.18
CA GLY A 15 3.03 -8.74 -1.84
C GLY A 15 4.19 -9.00 -0.87
N LEU A 16 5.25 -9.68 -1.30
CA LEU A 16 6.41 -10.00 -0.45
C LEU A 16 7.39 -8.82 -0.36
N TYR A 17 6.88 -7.65 0.04
CA TYR A 17 7.63 -6.37 -0.03
C TYR A 17 8.97 -6.41 0.68
N GLN A 18 9.08 -7.13 1.80
CA GLN A 18 10.33 -7.26 2.55
C GLN A 18 11.46 -7.85 1.71
N VAL A 19 11.17 -8.84 0.87
CA VAL A 19 12.20 -9.52 0.07
C VAL A 19 12.84 -8.52 -0.90
N TYR A 20 12.01 -7.79 -1.63
CA TYR A 20 12.48 -6.79 -2.58
C TYR A 20 13.14 -5.63 -1.86
N LEU A 21 12.46 -5.04 -0.87
CA LEU A 21 12.91 -3.81 -0.23
C LEU A 21 14.24 -4.00 0.52
N GLN A 22 14.52 -5.19 1.04
CA GLN A 22 15.82 -5.51 1.63
C GLN A 22 16.94 -5.29 0.62
N GLU A 23 16.83 -5.87 -0.58
CA GLU A 23 17.85 -5.72 -1.64
C GLU A 23 18.05 -4.25 -2.03
N TRP A 24 16.97 -3.46 -2.10
CA TRP A 24 17.08 -2.02 -2.36
C TRP A 24 17.79 -1.28 -1.23
N LEU A 25 17.53 -1.62 0.03
CA LEU A 25 18.15 -0.96 1.18
C LEU A 25 19.60 -1.40 1.44
N ASP A 26 20.00 -2.56 0.92
CA ASP A 26 21.40 -3.00 0.94
C ASP A 26 22.26 -2.20 -0.04
N LEU A 27 21.65 -1.66 -1.10
CA LEU A 27 22.33 -0.87 -2.15
C LEU A 27 22.18 0.64 -1.96
N PHE A 28 21.03 1.09 -1.46
CA PHE A 28 20.70 2.51 -1.32
C PHE A 28 20.50 2.90 0.14
N PRO A 29 21.12 4.02 0.59
CA PRO A 29 20.84 4.63 1.87
C PRO A 29 19.34 4.76 2.16
N ARG A 30 18.95 4.47 3.40
CA ARG A 30 17.54 4.49 3.84
C ARG A 30 16.84 5.83 3.61
N ASN A 31 17.56 6.94 3.67
CA ASN A 31 17.04 8.29 3.44
C ASN A 31 16.76 8.60 1.96
N GLN A 32 17.17 7.75 1.02
CA GLN A 32 16.88 7.88 -0.42
C GLN A 32 15.69 7.04 -0.87
N ILE A 33 15.01 6.34 0.05
CA ILE A 33 13.82 5.56 -0.25
C ILE A 33 12.67 6.00 0.66
N LEU A 34 11.59 6.50 0.08
CA LEU A 34 10.35 6.79 0.79
C LEU A 34 9.36 5.65 0.58
N VAL A 35 8.89 5.04 1.67
CA VAL A 35 7.83 4.02 1.63
C VAL A 35 6.55 4.62 2.19
N VAL A 36 5.50 4.64 1.37
CA VAL A 36 4.20 5.24 1.70
C VAL A 36 3.13 4.14 1.73
N ARG A 37 2.31 4.13 2.78
CA ARG A 37 1.14 3.26 2.87
C ARG A 37 -0.05 3.87 2.13
N LEU A 38 -0.75 3.04 1.37
CA LEU A 38 -1.93 3.50 0.64
C LEU A 38 -3.07 3.86 1.61
N GLU A 39 -3.16 3.15 2.74
CA GLU A 39 -4.10 3.42 3.82
C GLU A 39 -3.90 4.84 4.37
N ASP A 40 -2.67 5.19 4.71
CA ASP A 40 -2.33 6.52 5.23
C ASP A 40 -2.60 7.62 4.19
N TYR A 41 -2.27 7.36 2.91
CA TYR A 41 -2.60 8.25 1.80
C TYR A 41 -4.10 8.43 1.61
N SER A 42 -4.90 7.37 1.79
CA SER A 42 -6.35 7.44 1.63
C SER A 42 -7.02 8.26 2.73
N GLN A 43 -6.46 8.27 3.94
CA GLN A 43 -6.98 9.02 5.08
C GLN A 43 -6.49 10.47 5.07
N ASN A 44 -5.20 10.69 4.81
CA ASN A 44 -4.56 12.00 4.89
C ASN A 44 -3.70 12.30 3.65
N PRO A 45 -4.32 12.41 2.45
CA PRO A 45 -3.57 12.56 1.20
C PRO A 45 -2.71 13.83 1.16
N LEU A 46 -3.20 14.93 1.74
CA LEU A 46 -2.47 16.21 1.79
C LEU A 46 -1.17 16.09 2.59
N GLU A 47 -1.20 15.41 3.73
CA GLU A 47 -0.02 15.21 4.58
C GLU A 47 1.01 14.31 3.90
N ILE A 48 0.54 13.25 3.24
CA ILE A 48 1.43 12.37 2.47
C ILE A 48 2.08 13.11 1.31
N ILE A 49 1.34 13.96 0.58
CA ILE A 49 1.92 14.76 -0.52
C ILE A 49 2.96 15.76 0.00
N LYS A 50 2.72 16.42 1.14
CA LYS A 50 3.73 17.28 1.77
C LYS A 50 5.01 16.50 2.09
N ASN A 51 4.88 15.32 2.68
CA ASN A 51 6.01 14.46 2.99
C ASN A 51 6.77 14.03 1.72
N VAL A 52 6.06 13.73 0.63
CA VAL A 52 6.66 13.42 -0.68
C VAL A 52 7.42 14.63 -1.22
N HIS A 53 6.84 15.84 -1.16
CA HIS A 53 7.51 17.07 -1.59
C HIS A 53 8.80 17.32 -0.81
N GLN A 54 8.75 17.18 0.52
CA GLN A 54 9.92 17.33 1.38
C GLN A 54 11.01 16.30 1.04
N PHE A 55 10.62 15.04 0.85
CA PHE A 55 11.54 13.96 0.50
C PHE A 55 12.23 14.21 -0.87
N LEU A 56 11.49 14.73 -1.85
CA LEU A 56 12.01 15.09 -3.16
C LEU A 56 12.71 16.45 -3.20
N ASN A 57 12.81 17.15 -2.06
CA ASN A 57 13.33 18.51 -1.94
C ASN A 57 12.65 19.51 -2.90
N LEU A 58 11.33 19.38 -3.03
CA LEU A 58 10.49 20.29 -3.82
C LEU A 58 9.96 21.43 -2.95
N ARG A 59 9.54 22.52 -3.59
CA ARG A 59 8.85 23.60 -2.89
C ARG A 59 7.55 23.10 -2.24
N SER A 60 7.18 23.74 -1.14
CA SER A 60 5.84 23.60 -0.58
C SER A 60 4.79 24.13 -1.56
N LEU A 61 3.66 23.44 -1.63
CA LEU A 61 2.50 23.89 -2.39
C LEU A 61 1.74 24.93 -1.56
N SER A 62 1.15 25.90 -2.26
CA SER A 62 0.18 26.83 -1.65
C SER A 62 -1.15 26.12 -1.38
N ASP A 63 -1.98 26.70 -0.50
CA ASP A 63 -3.29 26.12 -0.17
C ASP A 63 -4.22 25.98 -1.38
N GLY A 64 -4.14 26.90 -2.35
CA GLY A 64 -4.87 26.80 -3.61
C GLY A 64 -4.43 25.62 -4.47
N GLU A 65 -3.13 25.31 -4.49
CA GLU A 65 -2.58 24.15 -5.20
C GLU A 65 -2.93 22.84 -4.50
N HIS A 66 -2.92 22.82 -3.17
CA HIS A 66 -3.40 21.68 -2.40
C HIS A 66 -4.87 21.38 -2.72
N LYS A 67 -5.74 22.40 -2.70
CA LYS A 67 -7.16 22.22 -3.02
C LYS A 67 -7.35 21.65 -4.41
N LYS A 68 -6.67 22.23 -5.41
CA LYS A 68 -6.73 21.75 -6.80
C LYS A 68 -6.23 20.30 -6.98
N LEU A 69 -5.29 19.86 -6.14
CA LEU A 69 -4.82 18.47 -6.15
C LEU A 69 -5.86 17.51 -5.58
N MET A 70 -6.52 17.90 -4.48
CA MET A 70 -7.57 17.11 -3.84
C MET A 70 -8.85 17.04 -4.67
N ASP A 71 -9.15 18.06 -5.46
CA ASP A 71 -10.30 18.10 -6.36
C ASP A 71 -10.16 17.16 -7.57
N ARG A 72 -8.99 16.53 -7.78
CA ARG A 72 -8.80 15.58 -8.88
C ARG A 72 -9.53 14.27 -8.59
N PRO A 73 -10.21 13.68 -9.58
CA PRO A 73 -10.88 12.41 -9.39
C PRO A 73 -9.86 11.31 -9.07
N MET A 74 -10.22 10.41 -8.15
CA MET A 74 -9.42 9.23 -7.88
C MET A 74 -9.35 8.35 -9.13
N LEU A 75 -8.13 8.12 -9.62
CA LEU A 75 -7.86 7.20 -10.72
C LEU A 75 -7.63 5.78 -10.17
N ASN A 76 -7.66 4.78 -11.05
CA ASN A 76 -7.46 3.37 -10.71
C ASN A 76 -8.45 2.83 -9.66
N THR A 77 -9.67 3.37 -9.64
CA THR A 77 -10.76 2.83 -8.85
C THR A 77 -11.15 1.44 -9.37
N ARG A 78 -11.67 0.59 -8.47
CA ARG A 78 -12.09 -0.78 -8.78
C ARG A 78 -13.12 -0.73 -9.91
N ARG A 79 -12.90 -1.53 -10.97
CA ARG A 79 -13.83 -1.63 -12.11
C ARG A 79 -15.17 -2.16 -11.64
N GLU A 80 -16.24 -1.81 -12.33
CA GLU A 80 -17.59 -2.23 -11.97
C GLU A 80 -17.74 -3.76 -11.98
N SER A 81 -17.09 -4.44 -12.95
CA SER A 81 -17.01 -5.91 -12.99
C SER A 81 -16.38 -6.50 -11.73
N ASP A 82 -15.34 -5.85 -11.21
CA ASP A 82 -14.60 -6.33 -10.06
C ASP A 82 -15.40 -6.11 -8.78
N LYS A 83 -16.15 -5.00 -8.68
CA LYS A 83 -17.04 -4.74 -7.53
C LYS A 83 -18.11 -5.83 -7.38
N LYS A 84 -18.69 -6.29 -8.50
CA LYS A 84 -19.71 -7.35 -8.52
C LYS A 84 -19.23 -8.70 -7.98
N VAL A 85 -17.92 -8.96 -7.99
CA VAL A 85 -17.34 -10.17 -7.38
C VAL A 85 -17.52 -10.18 -5.86
N GLY A 86 -17.80 -9.02 -5.25
CA GLY A 86 -18.02 -8.87 -3.82
C GLY A 86 -16.72 -8.77 -3.02
N GLY A 87 -16.87 -8.90 -1.71
CA GLY A 87 -15.77 -8.95 -0.75
C GLY A 87 -15.06 -10.30 -0.76
N MET A 88 -13.78 -10.29 -0.37
CA MET A 88 -13.02 -11.52 -0.14
C MET A 88 -13.63 -12.31 1.04
N LEU A 89 -13.80 -13.62 0.86
CA LEU A 89 -14.24 -14.53 1.92
C LEU A 89 -13.33 -14.43 3.16
N GLN A 90 -13.92 -14.56 4.35
CA GLN A 90 -13.15 -14.46 5.60
C GLN A 90 -12.06 -15.53 5.70
N GLN A 91 -12.36 -16.78 5.32
CA GLN A 91 -11.38 -17.87 5.31
C GLN A 91 -10.18 -17.57 4.38
N THR A 92 -10.45 -16.98 3.21
CA THR A 92 -9.39 -16.55 2.28
C THR A 92 -8.56 -15.41 2.87
N ARG A 93 -9.20 -14.46 3.57
CA ARG A 93 -8.49 -13.39 4.28
C ARG A 93 -7.57 -13.95 5.35
N ASP A 94 -8.07 -14.83 6.21
CA ASP A 94 -7.29 -15.44 7.29
C ASP A 94 -6.11 -16.24 6.73
N LEU A 95 -6.30 -16.97 5.62
CA LEU A 95 -5.24 -17.68 4.92
C LEU A 95 -4.15 -16.73 4.41
N LEU A 96 -4.53 -15.63 3.76
CA LEU A 96 -3.59 -14.64 3.25
C LEU A 96 -2.88 -13.89 4.38
N ASP A 97 -3.60 -13.54 5.45
CA ASP A 97 -3.02 -12.88 6.62
C ASP A 97 -1.97 -13.78 7.28
N ASN A 98 -2.26 -15.07 7.44
CA ASN A 98 -1.29 -16.05 7.95
C ASN A 98 -0.08 -16.21 7.01
N PHE A 99 -0.30 -16.24 5.70
CA PHE A 99 0.77 -16.34 4.71
C PHE A 99 1.71 -15.12 4.74
N TYR A 100 1.17 -13.90 4.76
CA TYR A 100 1.98 -12.67 4.72
C TYR A 100 2.57 -12.28 6.08
N ARG A 101 1.99 -12.72 7.21
CA ARG A 101 2.42 -12.35 8.58
C ARG A 101 3.93 -12.40 8.81
N PRO A 102 4.66 -13.50 8.53
CA PRO A 102 6.10 -13.54 8.79
C PRO A 102 6.87 -12.49 7.97
N TYR A 103 6.43 -12.18 6.75
CA TYR A 103 7.03 -11.17 5.89
C TYR A 103 6.72 -9.76 6.37
N ASN A 104 5.49 -9.50 6.81
CA ASN A 104 5.07 -8.22 7.38
C ASN A 104 5.83 -7.91 8.68
N ILE A 105 6.07 -8.92 9.53
CA ILE A 105 6.91 -8.76 10.73
C ILE A 105 8.34 -8.35 10.36
N LYS A 106 8.94 -9.00 9.35
CA LYS A 106 10.28 -8.65 8.88
C LYS A 106 10.29 -7.25 8.23
N LEU A 107 9.26 -6.90 7.47
CA LEU A 107 9.11 -5.58 6.85
C LEU A 107 9.03 -4.47 7.91
N ALA A 108 8.19 -4.66 8.93
CA ALA A 108 8.04 -3.71 10.03
C ALA A 108 9.36 -3.50 10.77
N LYS A 109 10.14 -4.56 10.98
CA LYS A 109 11.49 -4.47 11.55
C LYS A 109 12.47 -3.74 10.63
N LEU A 110 12.48 -4.07 9.34
CA LEU A 110 13.33 -3.45 8.32
C LEU A 110 13.09 -1.94 8.23
N LEU A 111 11.82 -1.54 8.24
CA LEU A 111 11.40 -0.14 8.17
C LEU A 111 11.39 0.58 9.51
N ARG A 112 11.55 -0.16 10.62
CA ARG A 112 11.38 0.30 12.01
C ARG A 112 10.02 0.98 12.22
N ASP A 113 8.97 0.39 11.66
CA ASP A 113 7.63 0.94 11.64
C ASP A 113 6.57 -0.17 11.80
N GLN A 114 5.88 -0.16 12.94
CA GLN A 114 4.88 -1.18 13.31
C GLN A 114 3.59 -1.10 12.48
N ARG A 115 3.36 0.01 11.76
CA ARG A 115 2.19 0.15 10.87
C ARG A 115 2.20 -0.87 9.73
N PHE A 116 3.37 -1.36 9.35
CA PHE A 116 3.54 -2.44 8.37
C PHE A 116 3.23 -3.84 8.93
N LEU A 117 2.69 -3.94 10.14
CA LEU A 117 2.01 -5.16 10.60
C LEU A 117 0.57 -5.25 10.09
N TRP A 118 -0.01 -4.14 9.59
CA TRP A 118 -1.42 -4.05 9.16
C TRP A 118 -2.44 -4.49 10.22
N ASN A 119 -2.12 -4.27 11.50
CA ASN A 119 -3.04 -4.52 12.61
C ASN A 119 -4.11 -3.42 12.73
N ASP A 120 -3.87 -2.26 12.13
CA ASP A 120 -4.84 -1.18 12.02
C ASP A 120 -5.90 -1.57 10.97
N LYS A 121 -7.05 -2.04 11.46
CA LYS A 121 -8.22 -2.23 10.62
C LYS A 121 -8.65 -0.86 10.11
N VAL A 122 -8.29 -0.52 8.88
CA VAL A 122 -8.92 0.60 8.17
C VAL A 122 -10.42 0.37 8.23
N LYS A 123 -11.16 1.31 8.82
CA LYS A 123 -12.61 1.40 8.62
C LYS A 123 -12.80 1.69 7.13
N ARG A 124 -12.87 0.65 6.31
CA ARG A 124 -13.43 0.81 4.97
C ARG A 124 -14.86 1.26 5.24
N ASN A 125 -15.20 2.50 4.88
CA ASN A 125 -16.58 2.92 4.79
C ASN A 125 -17.20 2.02 3.72
N ILE A 126 -17.75 0.91 4.19
CA ILE A 126 -18.57 0.01 3.41
C ILE A 126 -19.87 0.80 3.21
N SER A 127 -19.89 1.63 2.18
CA SER A 127 -21.14 1.95 1.49
C SER A 127 -21.49 0.75 0.62
N ASP A 128 -21.73 -0.41 1.25
CA ASP A 128 -22.55 -1.45 0.64
C ASP A 128 -23.98 -1.06 0.98
N ASN A 129 -24.50 -0.06 0.27
CA ASN A 129 -25.95 0.08 0.11
C ASN A 129 -26.37 -1.00 -0.88
N GLU A 130 -27.17 -1.93 -0.38
CA GLU A 130 -28.15 -2.81 -1.05
C GLU A 130 -27.83 -3.36 -2.45
#